data_AF-A0A7C1FHR2-F1
#
_entry.id   AF-A0A7C1FHR2-F1
#
_cell.length_a   1.000
_cell.length_b   1.000
_cell.length_c   1.000
_cell.angle_alpha   90.00
_cell.angle_beta   90.00
_cell.angle_gamma   90.00
#
_symmetry.space_group_name_H-M   'P 1'
#
loop_
_entity.id
_entity.type
_entity.pdbx_description
1 polymer ?
#
loop_
_entity_poly.entity_id
_entity_poly.type
_entity_poly.pdbx_seq_one_letter_code
_entity_poly.pdbx_strand_id
1 'polypeptide(L)'
;MNASSRLSFTQIQWGIIVLTVITAVIHIWLGVGFLDSGGLLFVLNGLGYLGLLVLLLAPIAALNPYRTWIRWVLIAYTAVTVIAWVFIGTRSMVAYIDKIVEVALIVLLWLDGQRQR
;
A
#
# COMPACT_ATOMS: atom_id res chain seq x y z
N MET A 1 -16.04 6.24 32.41
CA MET A 1 -16.25 7.15 31.27
C MET A 1 -15.65 6.50 30.04
N ASN A 2 -16.48 5.95 29.15
CA ASN A 2 -16.01 5.24 27.95
C ASN A 2 -15.70 6.27 26.88
N ALA A 3 -14.42 6.59 26.69
CA ALA A 3 -13.96 7.30 25.51
C ALA A 3 -13.96 6.32 24.33
N SER A 4 -15.11 6.18 23.68
CA SER A 4 -15.17 5.57 22.35
C SER A 4 -14.49 6.51 21.36
N SER A 5 -13.17 6.41 21.22
CA SER A 5 -12.44 7.12 20.17
C SER A 5 -12.88 6.55 18.82
N ARG A 6 -13.78 7.26 18.14
CA ARG A 6 -14.07 6.94 16.74
C ARG A 6 -12.81 7.23 15.94
N LEU A 7 -12.24 6.22 15.28
CA LEU A 7 -11.19 6.44 14.28
C LEU A 7 -11.78 7.32 13.17
N SER A 8 -11.42 8.59 13.14
CA SER A 8 -11.81 9.53 12.09
C SER A 8 -10.67 9.70 11.11
N PHE A 9 -10.81 9.15 9.90
CA PHE A 9 -9.83 9.31 8.84
C PHE A 9 -10.14 10.53 7.97
N THR A 10 -9.09 11.21 7.53
CA THR A 10 -9.21 12.25 6.50
C THR A 10 -9.53 11.65 5.13
N GLN A 11 -9.99 12.45 4.18
CA GLN A 11 -10.23 12.00 2.81
C GLN A 11 -8.98 11.40 2.15
N ILE A 12 -7.78 11.95 2.43
CA ILE A 12 -6.52 11.41 1.90
C ILE A 12 -6.21 10.05 2.54
N GLN A 13 -6.41 9.90 3.85
CA GLN A 13 -6.20 8.62 4.52
C GLN A 13 -7.16 7.55 3.99
N TRP A 14 -8.42 7.89 3.73
CA TRP A 14 -9.34 6.97 3.04
C TRP A 14 -8.85 6.58 1.65
N GLY A 15 -8.32 7.53 0.88
CA GLY A 15 -7.71 7.25 -0.42
C GLY A 15 -6.51 6.29 -0.29
N ILE A 16 -5.61 6.54 0.66
CA ILE A 16 -4.47 5.63 0.94
C ILE A 16 -4.96 4.23 1.28
N ILE A 17 -5.95 4.10 2.17
CA ILE A 17 -6.53 2.81 2.57
C ILE A 17 -7.07 2.08 1.34
N VAL A 18 -7.95 2.74 0.57
CA VAL A 18 -8.63 2.13 -0.56
C VAL A 18 -7.63 1.71 -1.64
N LEU A 19 -6.71 2.59 -2.05
CA LEU A 19 -5.73 2.26 -3.09
C LEU A 19 -4.79 1.15 -2.63
N THR A 20 -4.32 1.18 -1.38
CA THR A 20 -3.44 0.13 -0.84
C THR A 20 -4.15 -1.22 -0.80
N VAL A 21 -5.41 -1.26 -0.38
CA VAL A 21 -6.20 -2.49 -0.34
C VAL A 21 -6.46 -3.02 -1.75
N ILE A 22 -6.78 -2.15 -2.72
CA ILE A 22 -6.96 -2.56 -4.12
C ILE A 22 -5.67 -3.20 -4.66
N THR A 23 -4.52 -2.55 -4.52
CA THR A 23 -3.22 -3.10 -4.95
C THR A 23 -2.92 -4.43 -4.26
N ALA A 24 -3.12 -4.52 -2.95
CA ALA A 24 -2.88 -5.74 -2.20
C ALA A 24 -3.76 -6.91 -2.69
N VAL A 25 -5.04 -6.65 -2.93
CA VAL A 25 -5.99 -7.65 -3.47
C VAL A 25 -5.57 -8.08 -4.87
N ILE A 26 -5.19 -7.16 -5.75
CA ILE A 26 -4.73 -7.50 -7.10
C ILE A 26 -3.48 -8.38 -7.04
N HIS A 27 -2.49 -8.01 -6.22
CA HIS A 27 -1.25 -8.79 -6.07
C HIS A 27 -1.50 -10.18 -5.49
N ILE A 28 -2.33 -10.30 -4.44
CA ILE A 28 -2.68 -11.60 -3.86
C ILE A 28 -3.46 -12.44 -4.87
N TRP A 29 -4.46 -11.87 -5.54
CA TRP A 29 -5.28 -12.58 -6.51
C TRP A 29 -4.45 -13.10 -7.68
N LEU A 30 -3.59 -12.24 -8.26
CA LEU A 30 -2.65 -12.65 -9.29
C LEU A 30 -1.72 -13.74 -8.77
N GLY A 31 -1.07 -13.53 -7.63
CA GLY A 31 -0.10 -14.47 -7.06
C GLY A 31 -0.69 -15.85 -6.76
N VAL A 32 -1.93 -15.91 -6.24
CA VAL A 32 -2.66 -17.17 -6.01
C VAL A 32 -2.88 -17.92 -7.34
N GLY A 33 -3.15 -17.20 -8.43
CA GLY A 33 -3.39 -17.78 -9.75
C GLY A 33 -2.17 -18.48 -10.38
N PHE A 34 -0.95 -18.23 -9.90
CA PHE A 34 0.27 -18.87 -10.41
C PHE A 34 1.28 -19.24 -9.30
N LEU A 35 0.79 -19.69 -8.14
CA LEU A 35 1.63 -20.02 -6.98
C LEU A 35 2.79 -20.96 -7.32
N ASP A 36 2.51 -22.03 -8.06
CA ASP A 36 3.48 -23.08 -8.41
C ASP A 36 4.58 -22.60 -9.38
N SER A 37 4.43 -21.40 -9.94
CA SER A 37 5.33 -20.80 -10.92
C SER A 37 5.88 -19.43 -10.47
N GLY A 38 5.94 -19.21 -9.15
CA GLY A 38 6.56 -18.02 -8.56
C GLY A 38 5.58 -16.99 -8.01
N GLY A 39 4.28 -17.30 -7.99
CA GLY A 39 3.22 -16.43 -7.47
C GLY A 39 3.34 -16.12 -5.98
N LEU A 40 4.14 -16.88 -5.23
CA LEU A 40 4.42 -16.61 -3.81
C LEU A 40 4.95 -15.19 -3.59
N LEU A 41 5.84 -14.69 -4.46
CA LEU A 41 6.37 -13.33 -4.33
C LEU A 41 5.28 -12.27 -4.48
N PHE A 42 4.28 -12.50 -5.34
CA PHE A 42 3.13 -11.62 -5.49
C PHE A 42 2.20 -11.65 -4.26
N VAL A 43 1.97 -12.82 -3.68
CA VAL A 43 1.19 -12.94 -2.43
C VAL A 43 1.89 -12.23 -1.27
N LEU A 44 3.19 -12.50 -1.08
CA LEU A 44 4.00 -11.79 -0.08
C LEU A 44 4.02 -10.29 -0.34
N ASN A 45 3.96 -9.87 -1.61
CA ASN A 45 3.88 -8.47 -1.96
C ASN A 45 2.60 -7.80 -1.45
N GLY A 46 1.44 -8.37 -1.77
CA GLY A 46 0.17 -7.86 -1.28
C GLY A 46 0.07 -7.90 0.26
N LEU A 47 0.62 -8.92 0.92
CA LEU A 47 0.73 -8.95 2.38
C LEU A 47 1.64 -7.84 2.93
N GLY A 48 2.73 -7.51 2.23
CA GLY A 48 3.61 -6.39 2.56
C GLY A 48 2.86 -5.05 2.54
N TYR A 49 2.03 -4.81 1.52
CA TYR A 49 1.15 -3.63 1.46
C TYR A 49 0.20 -3.55 2.65
N LEU A 50 -0.50 -4.65 2.99
CA LEU A 50 -1.42 -4.68 4.11
C LEU A 50 -0.70 -4.48 5.45
N GLY A 51 0.47 -5.10 5.63
CA GLY A 51 1.29 -4.94 6.82
C GLY A 51 1.74 -3.50 7.01
N LEU A 52 2.27 -2.85 5.96
CA LEU A 52 2.69 -1.45 5.99
C LEU A 52 1.51 -0.50 6.22
N LEU A 53 0.34 -0.78 5.63
CA LEU A 53 -0.88 0.00 5.89
C LEU A 53 -1.30 -0.07 7.36
N VAL A 54 -1.30 -1.28 7.94
CA VAL A 54 -1.60 -1.48 9.36
C VAL A 54 -0.59 -0.73 10.22
N LEU A 55 0.71 -0.86 9.94
CA LEU A 55 1.74 -0.12 10.68
C LEU A 55 1.58 1.40 10.57
N LEU A 56 1.17 1.90 9.40
CA LEU A 56 0.97 3.33 9.18
C LEU A 56 -0.21 3.90 9.96
N LEU A 57 -1.28 3.13 10.13
CA LEU A 57 -2.57 3.61 10.64
C LEU A 57 -2.92 3.12 12.05
N ALA A 58 -2.34 2.03 12.51
CA ALA A 58 -2.67 1.45 13.81
C ALA A 58 -2.47 2.49 14.93
N PRO A 59 -3.41 2.60 15.89
CA PRO A 59 -3.34 3.57 16.98
C PRO A 59 -2.36 3.12 18.09
N ILE A 60 -1.17 2.67 17.71
CA ILE A 60 -0.13 2.18 18.62
C ILE A 60 0.86 3.33 18.88
N ALA A 61 0.92 3.81 20.13
CA ALA A 61 1.74 4.95 20.51
C ALA A 61 3.24 4.76 20.19
N ALA A 62 3.74 3.53 20.33
CA ALA A 62 5.13 3.18 20.02
C ALA A 62 5.50 3.39 18.54
N LEU A 63 4.52 3.43 17.63
CA LEU A 63 4.76 3.65 16.19
C LEU A 63 4.83 5.13 15.83
N ASN A 64 4.40 6.04 16.70
CA ASN A 64 4.32 7.48 16.39
C ASN A 64 5.63 8.08 15.87
N PRO A 65 6.81 7.81 16.48
CA PRO A 65 8.09 8.31 15.96
C PRO A 65 8.45 7.76 14.57
N TYR A 66 7.93 6.58 14.23
CA TYR A 66 8.26 5.86 13.01
C TYR A 66 7.26 6.08 11.87
N ARG A 67 6.11 6.73 12.09
CA ARG A 67 5.07 6.89 11.05
C ARG A 67 5.59 7.56 9.78
N THR A 68 6.48 8.54 9.92
CA THR A 68 7.14 9.18 8.77
C THR A 68 8.00 8.19 7.99
N TRP A 69 8.78 7.34 8.69
CA TRP A 69 9.59 6.30 8.06
C TRP A 69 8.73 5.21 7.43
N ILE A 70 7.68 4.74 8.11
CA ILE A 70 6.75 3.73 7.59
C ILE A 70 6.10 4.22 6.30
N ARG A 71 5.67 5.48 6.25
CA ARG A 71 5.14 6.11 5.03
C ARG A 71 6.18 6.10 3.90
N TRP A 72 7.41 6.49 4.18
CA TRP A 72 8.49 6.47 3.19
C TRP A 72 8.81 5.07 2.70
N VAL A 73 8.80 4.08 3.59
CA VAL A 73 8.95 2.66 3.23
C VAL A 73 7.81 2.24 2.32
N LEU A 74 6.55 2.59 2.61
CA LEU A 74 5.42 2.28 1.73
C LEU A 74 5.54 2.96 0.36
N ILE A 75 6.01 4.21 0.29
CA ILE A 75 6.31 4.90 -0.97
C ILE A 75 7.38 4.13 -1.76
N ALA A 76 8.51 3.82 -1.12
CA ALA A 76 9.63 3.13 -1.77
C ALA A 76 9.22 1.72 -2.23
N TYR A 77 8.46 1.01 -1.39
CA TYR A 77 7.91 -0.31 -1.70
C TYR A 77 7.04 -0.28 -2.95
N THR A 78 6.12 0.69 -3.02
CA THR A 78 5.24 0.93 -4.17
C THR A 78 6.02 1.35 -5.42
N ALA A 79 7.08 2.15 -5.26
CA ALA A 79 7.94 2.52 -6.38
C ALA A 79 8.68 1.30 -6.95
N VAL A 80 9.17 0.40 -6.09
CA VAL A 80 9.85 -0.83 -6.50
C VAL A 80 8.91 -1.73 -7.29
N THR A 81 7.64 -1.87 -6.92
CA THR A 81 6.68 -2.69 -7.68
C THR A 81 6.40 -2.13 -9.07
N VAL A 82 6.24 -0.81 -9.20
CA VAL A 82 6.09 -0.13 -10.49
C VAL A 82 7.34 -0.34 -11.35
N ILE A 83 8.52 -0.09 -10.81
CA ILE A 83 9.80 -0.23 -11.52
C ILE A 83 10.01 -1.69 -11.95
N ALA A 84 9.82 -2.66 -11.05
CA ALA A 84 9.94 -4.08 -11.37
C ALA A 84 8.99 -4.48 -12.50
N TRP A 85 7.75 -4.02 -12.47
CA TRP A 85 6.79 -4.27 -13.55
C TRP A 85 7.23 -3.68 -14.89
N VAL A 86 7.87 -2.50 -14.90
CA VAL A 86 8.43 -1.91 -16.14
C VAL A 86 9.46 -2.85 -16.79
N PHE A 87 10.26 -3.57 -16.01
CA PHE A 87 11.31 -4.44 -16.56
C PHE A 87 10.85 -5.86 -16.86
N ILE A 88 10.05 -6.46 -15.96
CA ILE A 88 9.74 -7.90 -16.01
C ILE A 88 8.23 -8.20 -15.92
N GLY A 89 7.38 -7.18 -15.91
CA GLY A 89 5.94 -7.32 -15.74
C GLY A 89 5.18 -7.64 -17.02
N THR A 90 4.07 -8.37 -16.87
CA THR A 90 3.15 -8.66 -17.98
C THR A 90 2.40 -7.41 -18.42
N ARG A 91 2.11 -7.30 -19.72
CA ARG A 91 1.46 -6.14 -20.34
C ARG A 91 -0.04 -6.38 -20.54
N SER A 92 -0.75 -6.64 -19.44
CA SER A 92 -2.20 -6.83 -19.43
C SER A 92 -2.93 -5.57 -18.97
N MET A 93 -4.22 -5.45 -19.33
CA MET A 93 -5.06 -4.33 -18.89
C MET A 93 -5.08 -4.20 -17.36
N VAL A 94 -5.22 -5.33 -16.65
CA VAL A 94 -5.21 -5.37 -15.18
C VAL A 94 -3.90 -4.82 -14.62
N ALA A 95 -2.76 -5.18 -15.23
CA ALA A 95 -1.46 -4.69 -14.78
C ALA A 95 -1.32 -3.17 -14.95
N TYR A 96 -1.77 -2.61 -16.09
CA TYR A 96 -1.76 -1.16 -16.29
C TYR A 96 -2.65 -0.41 -15.29
N ILE A 97 -3.85 -0.94 -15.02
CA ILE A 97 -4.77 -0.36 -14.02
C ILE A 97 -4.10 -0.36 -12.64
N ASP A 98 -3.52 -1.49 -12.23
CA ASP A 98 -2.81 -1.60 -10.96
C ASP A 98 -1.66 -0.58 -10.84
N LYS A 99 -0.91 -0.33 -11.92
CA LYS A 99 0.16 0.68 -11.88
C LYS A 99 -0.34 2.12 -11.79
N ILE A 100 -1.51 2.42 -12.35
CA ILE A 100 -2.15 3.72 -12.12
C ILE A 100 -2.56 3.86 -10.64
N VAL A 101 -3.11 2.80 -10.03
CA VAL A 101 -3.46 2.77 -8.61
C VAL A 101 -2.22 2.97 -7.73
N GLU A 102 -1.12 2.27 -8.02
CA GLU A 102 0.15 2.38 -7.29
C GLU A 102 0.76 3.80 -7.40
N VAL A 103 0.77 4.40 -8.58
CA VAL A 103 1.25 5.78 -8.77
C VAL A 103 0.38 6.78 -8.01
N ALA A 104 -0.95 6.62 -8.07
CA ALA A 104 -1.87 7.45 -7.29
C ALA A 104 -1.64 7.29 -5.78
N LEU A 105 -1.37 6.07 -5.31
CA LEU A 105 -1.03 5.79 -3.91
C LEU A 105 0.24 6.54 -3.48
N ILE A 106 1.30 6.52 -4.28
CA ILE A 106 2.54 7.28 -4.01
C ILE A 106 2.22 8.77 -3.84
N VAL A 107 1.41 9.35 -4.74
CA VAL A 107 1.02 10.75 -4.67
C VAL A 107 0.24 11.05 -3.39
N LEU A 108 -0.73 10.22 -3.02
CA LEU A 108 -1.50 10.42 -1.79
C LEU A 108 -0.64 10.31 -0.52
N LEU A 109 0.28 9.34 -0.47
CA LEU A 109 1.22 9.19 0.64
C LEU A 109 2.10 10.43 0.78
N TRP A 110 2.61 10.95 -0.34
CA TRP A 110 3.38 12.19 -0.33
C TRP A 110 2.58 13.37 0.20
N LEU A 111 1.36 13.57 -0.29
CA LEU A 111 0.46 14.66 0.15
C LEU A 111 0.07 14.54 1.62
N ASP A 112 -0.20 13.33 2.11
CA ASP A 112 -0.44 13.07 3.54
C ASP A 112 0.76 13.49 4.39
N GLY A 113 1.98 13.17 3.95
CA GLY A 113 3.21 13.57 4.61
C GLY A 113 3.42 15.09 4.67
N GLN A 114 3.01 15.84 3.64
CA GLN A 114 3.10 17.31 3.65
C GLN A 114 2.08 17.97 4.58
N ARG A 115 0.91 17.35 4.80
CA ARG A 115 -0.12 17.87 5.71
C ARG A 115 0.18 17.66 7.21
N GLN A 116 1.07 16.73 7.52
CA GLN A 116 1.42 16.37 8.90
C GLN A 116 2.70 17.06 9.41
N ARG A 117 3.31 17.91 8.58
CA ARG A 117 4.43 18.79 8.95
C ARG A 117 3.90 20.10 9.50
#